data_AF-A0A552X1A0-F1
#
_entry.id   AF-A0A552X1A0-F1
#
_cell.length_a   1.000
_cell.length_b   1.000
_cell.length_c   1.000
_cell.angle_alpha   90.00
_cell.angle_beta   90.00
_cell.angle_gamma   90.00
#
_symmetry.space_group_name_H-M   'P 1'
#
loop_
_entity.id
_entity.type
_entity.pdbx_description
1 polymer ?
#
loop_
_entity_poly.entity_id
_entity_poly.type
_entity_poly.pdbx_seq_one_letter_code
_entity_poly.pdbx_strand_id
1 'polypeptide(L)'
;MSAGDWKDLYSAACSGDLDRVKYHIGAGVDPNYQHPEIMCTPLVAAIMAGHIDIANYLLEHGADPHLRSAMVNLTPLEAAEQQGNTELLSQLAGVGAKRQRSPFWKRIFLR
;
A
#
# COMPACT_ATOMS: atom_id res chain seq x y z
N MET A 1 7.63 -9.92 -15.78
CA MET A 1 6.18 -9.72 -15.60
C MET A 1 5.63 -9.06 -16.85
N SER A 2 4.47 -9.50 -17.34
CA SER A 2 3.78 -8.76 -18.38
C SER A 2 3.13 -7.52 -17.74
N ALA A 3 3.01 -6.41 -18.47
CA ALA A 3 2.27 -5.25 -17.99
C ALA A 3 0.79 -5.58 -17.64
N GLY A 4 0.25 -6.67 -18.19
CA GLY A 4 -1.10 -7.17 -17.90
C GLY A 4 -1.27 -7.68 -16.47
N ASP A 5 -0.28 -8.41 -15.95
CA ASP A 5 -0.38 -9.04 -14.61
C ASP A 5 -0.56 -8.01 -13.49
N TRP A 6 0.07 -6.84 -13.64
CA TRP A 6 -0.09 -5.75 -12.69
C TRP A 6 -1.41 -4.99 -12.89
N LYS A 7 -1.84 -4.76 -14.14
CA LYS A 7 -3.13 -4.11 -14.40
C LYS A 7 -4.28 -4.92 -13.81
N ASP A 8 -4.17 -6.25 -13.87
CA ASP A 8 -5.12 -7.15 -13.24
C ASP A 8 -5.07 -7.06 -11.70
N LEU A 9 -3.88 -6.99 -11.09
CA LEU A 9 -3.74 -6.73 -9.65
C LEU A 9 -4.39 -5.38 -9.25
N TYR A 10 -4.12 -4.32 -10.01
CA TYR A 10 -4.74 -3.01 -9.80
C TYR A 10 -6.26 -3.09 -9.90
N SER A 11 -6.80 -3.73 -10.95
CA SER A 11 -8.24 -3.89 -11.12
C SER A 11 -8.87 -4.70 -9.99
N ALA A 12 -8.20 -5.76 -9.53
CA ALA A 12 -8.66 -6.59 -8.41
C ALA A 12 -8.71 -5.78 -7.10
N ALA A 13 -7.70 -4.94 -6.87
CA ALA A 13 -7.68 -4.03 -5.72
C ALA A 13 -8.80 -2.98 -5.78
N CYS A 14 -9.15 -2.47 -6.96
CA CYS A 14 -10.29 -1.58 -7.14
C CYS A 14 -11.65 -2.26 -6.96
N SER A 15 -11.77 -3.53 -7.34
CA SER A 15 -13.05 -4.26 -7.32
C SER A 15 -13.33 -5.01 -6.02
N GLY A 16 -12.38 -5.06 -5.08
CA GLY A 16 -12.53 -5.81 -3.85
C GLY A 16 -12.28 -7.32 -3.99
N ASP A 17 -11.56 -7.75 -5.03
CA ASP A 17 -11.29 -9.17 -5.28
C ASP A 17 -10.00 -9.62 -4.58
N LEU A 18 -10.12 -9.94 -3.29
CA LEU A 18 -8.99 -10.36 -2.46
C LEU A 18 -8.30 -11.64 -2.98
N ASP A 19 -9.04 -12.57 -3.58
CA ASP A 19 -8.48 -13.83 -4.07
C ASP A 19 -7.60 -13.59 -5.30
N ARG A 20 -8.01 -12.71 -6.22
CA ARG A 20 -7.14 -12.29 -7.33
C ARG A 20 -5.93 -11.50 -6.86
N VAL A 21 -6.08 -10.63 -5.87
CA VAL A 21 -4.94 -9.94 -5.24
C VAL A 21 -3.94 -10.95 -4.69
N LYS A 22 -4.41 -11.94 -3.90
CA LYS A 22 -3.57 -13.01 -3.36
C LYS A 22 -2.85 -13.79 -4.44
N TYR A 23 -3.56 -14.14 -5.53
CA TYR A 23 -2.98 -14.83 -6.67
C TYR A 23 -1.82 -14.04 -7.29
N HIS A 24 -2.03 -12.75 -7.61
CA HIS A 24 -0.99 -11.93 -8.24
C HIS A 24 0.22 -11.70 -7.33
N ILE A 25 -0.01 -11.43 -6.05
CA ILE A 25 1.07 -11.28 -5.07
C ILE A 25 1.84 -12.61 -4.90
N GLY A 26 1.14 -13.74 -4.83
CA GLY A 26 1.75 -15.07 -4.79
C GLY A 26 2.53 -15.43 -6.06
N ALA A 27 2.13 -14.89 -7.21
CA ALA A 27 2.85 -15.01 -8.49
C ALA A 27 4.07 -14.08 -8.60
N GLY A 28 4.35 -13.25 -7.58
CA GLY A 28 5.51 -12.35 -7.55
C GLY A 28 5.30 -11.03 -8.30
N VAL A 29 4.06 -10.61 -8.53
CA VAL A 29 3.77 -9.26 -9.03
C VAL A 29 4.18 -8.25 -7.96
N ASP A 30 4.95 -7.24 -8.35
CA ASP A 30 5.40 -6.18 -7.44
C ASP A 30 4.22 -5.26 -7.06
N PRO A 31 3.81 -5.21 -5.77
CA PRO A 31 2.73 -4.33 -5.32
C PRO A 31 3.09 -2.84 -5.36
N ASN A 32 4.38 -2.49 -5.50
CA ASN A 32 4.86 -1.11 -5.54
C ASN A 32 5.04 -0.57 -6.96
N TYR A 33 4.93 -1.43 -7.98
CA TYR A 33 5.02 -0.97 -9.35
C TYR A 33 3.90 0.03 -9.64
N GLN A 34 4.24 1.13 -10.30
CA GLN A 34 3.29 2.11 -10.80
C GLN A 34 3.32 2.05 -12.32
N HIS A 35 2.27 1.49 -12.91
CA HIS A 35 2.19 1.42 -14.36
C HIS A 35 2.18 2.82 -14.99
N PRO A 36 2.96 3.10 -16.03
CA PRO A 36 3.09 4.44 -16.62
C PRO A 36 1.76 5.09 -17.05
N GLU A 37 0.76 4.30 -17.43
CA GLU A 37 -0.57 4.81 -17.83
C GLU A 37 -1.53 5.01 -16.64
N ILE A 38 -1.40 4.22 -15.58
CA ILE A 38 -2.33 4.28 -14.42
C ILE A 38 -1.77 5.18 -13.33
N MET A 39 -0.45 5.17 -13.13
CA MET A 39 0.30 6.03 -12.19
C MET A 39 -0.22 5.96 -10.74
N CYS A 40 -0.85 4.85 -10.36
CA CYS A 40 -1.42 4.59 -9.04
C CYS A 40 -0.93 3.24 -8.53
N THR A 41 -0.82 3.07 -7.21
CA THR A 41 -0.50 1.76 -6.62
C THR A 41 -1.78 0.98 -6.30
N PRO A 42 -1.72 -0.37 -6.31
CA PRO A 42 -2.81 -1.21 -5.80
C PRO A 42 -3.20 -0.86 -4.37
N LEU A 43 -2.25 -0.44 -3.52
CA LEU A 43 -2.52 -0.02 -2.14
C LEU A 43 -3.40 1.22 -2.06
N VAL A 44 -3.04 2.30 -2.79
CA VAL A 44 -3.85 3.53 -2.80
C VAL A 44 -5.24 3.24 -3.41
N ALA A 45 -5.29 2.42 -4.46
CA ALA A 45 -6.55 2.03 -5.09
C ALA A 45 -7.49 1.29 -4.12
N ALA A 46 -6.98 0.29 -3.37
CA ALA A 46 -7.76 -0.44 -2.38
C ALA A 46 -8.29 0.46 -1.26
N ILE A 47 -7.45 1.39 -0.76
CA ILE A 47 -7.84 2.37 0.26
C ILE A 47 -8.97 3.26 -0.26
N MET A 48 -8.81 3.84 -1.46
CA MET A 48 -9.82 4.72 -2.04
C MET A 48 -11.14 4.01 -2.33
N ALA A 49 -11.10 2.73 -2.69
CA ALA A 49 -12.26 1.89 -2.88
C ALA A 49 -12.89 1.38 -1.57
N GLY A 50 -12.23 1.56 -0.42
CA GLY A 50 -12.70 1.11 0.89
C GLY A 50 -12.43 -0.37 1.19
N HIS A 51 -11.57 -1.03 0.42
CA HIS A 51 -11.21 -2.44 0.58
C HIS A 51 -10.02 -2.60 1.55
N ILE A 52 -10.33 -2.49 2.84
CA ILE A 52 -9.36 -2.45 3.95
C ILE A 52 -8.62 -3.78 4.12
N ASP A 53 -9.32 -4.89 3.91
CA ASP A 53 -8.76 -6.24 3.89
C ASP A 53 -7.68 -6.40 2.82
N ILE A 54 -7.92 -5.87 1.62
CA ILE A 54 -6.95 -5.85 0.52
C ILE A 54 -5.78 -4.92 0.84
N ALA A 55 -6.04 -3.72 1.37
CA ALA A 55 -4.98 -2.80 1.75
C ALA A 55 -4.05 -3.41 2.81
N ASN A 56 -4.61 -4.10 3.80
CA ASN A 56 -3.85 -4.82 4.83
C ASN A 56 -3.03 -5.95 4.23
N TYR A 57 -3.63 -6.77 3.36
CA TYR A 57 -2.91 -7.83 2.68
C TYR A 57 -1.73 -7.29 1.85
N LEU A 58 -1.93 -6.20 1.10
CA LEU A 58 -0.86 -5.57 0.34
C LEU A 58 0.27 -5.05 1.25
N LEU A 59 -0.04 -4.44 2.39
CA LEU A 59 0.94 -3.98 3.38
C LEU A 59 1.76 -5.14 3.98
N GLU A 60 1.09 -6.24 4.35
CA GLU A 60 1.74 -7.45 4.85
C GLU A 60 2.70 -8.06 3.83
N HIS A 61 2.41 -7.90 2.55
CA HIS A 61 3.20 -8.39 1.42
C HIS A 61 4.15 -7.35 0.80
N GLY A 62 4.47 -6.29 1.55
CA GLY A 62 5.57 -5.39 1.19
C GLY A 62 5.18 -4.19 0.32
N ALA A 63 3.89 -3.86 0.22
CA ALA A 63 3.46 -2.57 -0.29
C ALA A 63 4.00 -1.43 0.59
N ASP A 64 4.54 -0.40 -0.05
CA ASP A 64 5.14 0.75 0.62
C ASP A 64 4.03 1.77 0.99
N PRO A 65 3.77 2.01 2.30
CA PRO A 65 2.77 2.97 2.74
C PRO A 65 3.14 4.43 2.44
N HIS A 66 4.36 4.69 1.94
CA HIS A 66 4.84 6.03 1.60
C HIS A 66 4.84 6.31 0.10
N LEU A 67 4.54 5.32 -0.75
CA LEU A 67 4.57 5.51 -2.19
C LEU A 67 3.38 6.36 -2.65
N ARG A 68 3.66 7.60 -3.06
CA ARG A 68 2.65 8.54 -3.54
C ARG A 68 2.10 8.08 -4.89
N SER A 69 0.79 7.95 -4.99
CA SER A 69 0.10 7.79 -6.26
C SER A 69 0.16 9.12 -7.03
N ALA A 70 0.70 9.10 -8.24
CA ALA A 70 0.75 10.29 -9.08
C ALA A 70 -0.60 10.55 -9.79
N MET A 71 -1.47 9.55 -9.91
CA MET A 71 -2.83 9.69 -10.45
C MET A 71 -3.70 10.62 -9.59
N VAL A 72 -3.76 10.34 -8.29
CA VAL A 72 -4.61 11.08 -7.34
C VAL A 72 -3.82 12.09 -6.51
N ASN A 73 -2.49 12.07 -6.66
CA ASN A 73 -1.56 12.91 -5.92
C ASN A 73 -1.68 12.73 -4.40
N LEU A 74 -1.91 11.50 -3.93
CA LEU A 74 -2.06 11.14 -2.52
C LEU A 74 -1.10 10.00 -2.16
N THR A 75 -0.57 10.06 -0.94
CA THR A 75 0.01 8.91 -0.24
C THR A 75 -1.10 7.99 0.30
N PRO A 76 -0.80 6.72 0.59
CA PRO A 76 -1.72 5.81 1.27
C PRO A 76 -2.33 6.42 2.55
N LEU A 77 -1.52 7.16 3.33
CA LEU A 77 -1.99 7.82 4.55
C LEU A 77 -3.03 8.91 4.24
N GLU A 78 -2.72 9.83 3.33
CA GLU A 78 -3.64 10.90 2.94
C GLU A 78 -4.95 10.33 2.34
N ALA A 79 -4.86 9.24 1.56
CA ALA A 79 -6.04 8.55 1.04
C ALA A 79 -6.91 7.93 2.15
N ALA A 80 -6.29 7.37 3.19
CA ALA A 80 -6.98 6.83 4.35
C ALA A 80 -7.65 7.92 5.19
N GLU A 81 -7.02 9.10 5.29
CA GLU A 81 -7.56 10.27 5.98
C GLU A 81 -8.82 10.76 5.27
N GLN A 82 -8.82 10.83 3.93
CA GLN A 82 -9.99 11.22 3.14
C GLN A 82 -11.15 10.24 3.26
N GLN A 83 -10.85 8.94 3.40
CA GLN A 83 -11.86 7.90 3.66
C GLN A 83 -12.41 7.95 5.09
N GLY A 84 -11.73 8.63 6.03
CA GLY A 84 -12.13 8.67 7.44
C GLY A 84 -11.93 7.34 8.16
N ASN A 85 -11.09 6.45 7.63
CA ASN A 85 -10.89 5.12 8.19
C ASN A 85 -9.83 5.12 9.30
N THR A 86 -10.28 5.24 10.55
CA THR A 86 -9.42 5.35 11.74
C THR A 86 -8.56 4.10 12.01
N GLU A 87 -9.04 2.91 11.63
CA GLU A 87 -8.31 1.66 11.78
C GLU A 87 -7.12 1.59 10.82
N LEU A 88 -7.37 1.83 9.53
CA LEU A 88 -6.33 1.82 8.51
C LEU A 88 -5.34 2.98 8.70
N LEU A 89 -5.80 4.14 9.19
CA LEU A 89 -4.92 5.23 9.62
C LEU A 89 -3.96 4.80 10.73
N SER A 90 -4.48 4.12 11.75
CA SER A 90 -3.66 3.62 12.86
C SER A 90 -2.64 2.58 12.37
N GLN A 91 -3.02 1.75 11.40
CA GLN A 91 -2.12 0.79 10.77
C GLN A 91 -1.03 1.48 9.95
N LEU A 92 -1.37 2.40 9.04
CA LEU A 92 -0.41 3.14 8.22
C LEU A 92 0.54 4.01 9.06
N ALA A 93 0.00 4.73 10.05
CA ALA A 93 0.80 5.48 11.03
C ALA A 93 1.71 4.55 11.86
N GLY A 94 1.19 3.38 12.22
CA GLY A 94 1.92 2.33 12.91
C GLY A 94 3.04 1.69 12.07
N VAL A 95 2.87 1.57 10.75
CA VAL A 95 3.94 1.10 9.85
C VAL A 95 5.06 2.14 9.72
N GLY A 96 4.71 3.43 9.75
CA GLY A 96 5.67 4.53 9.90
C GLY A 96 6.43 4.50 11.23
N ALA A 97 5.79 4.04 12.32
CA ALA A 97 6.42 3.86 13.64
C ALA A 97 7.20 2.54 13.78
N LYS A 98 6.83 1.49 13.03
CA LYS A 98 7.44 0.15 13.13
C LYS A 98 8.65 -0.06 12.20
N ARG A 99 8.87 0.80 11.20
CA ARG A 99 10.00 0.66 10.26
C ARG A 99 11.07 1.74 10.37
N GLN A 100 11.35 2.21 11.58
CA GLN A 100 12.71 2.62 11.95
C GLN A 100 13.18 1.66 13.02
N ARG A 101 13.87 0.58 12.61
CA ARG A 101 14.75 -0.14 13.53
C ARG A 101 15.83 0.86 13.92
N SER A 102 15.57 1.60 15.00
CA SER A 102 16.42 2.72 15.42
C SER A 102 17.86 2.23 15.51
N PRO A 103 18.83 2.87 14.81
CA PRO A 103 20.23 2.52 15.01
C PRO A 103 20.56 2.70 16.49
N PHE A 104 21.17 1.68 17.09
CA PHE A 104 21.50 1.62 18.51
C PHE A 104 22.15 2.91 19.06
N TRP A 105 22.90 3.62 18.21
CA TRP A 105 23.55 4.90 18.49
C TRP A 105 22.61 6.04 18.90
N LYS A 106 21.32 6.06 18.48
CA LYS A 106 20.35 7.07 18.94
C LYS A 106 20.00 6.96 20.43
N ARG A 107 20.33 5.84 21.09
CA ARG A 107 20.15 5.65 22.55
C ARG A 107 21.36 6.09 23.37
N ILE A 108 22.50 6.41 22.76
CA ILE A 108 23.75 6.73 23.47
C ILE A 108 23.97 8.24 23.62
N PHE A 109 23.42 9.06 22.73
CA PHE A 109 23.67 10.52 22.71
C PHE A 109 22.58 11.39 23.36
N LEU A 110 21.62 10.80 24.09
CA LEU A 110 20.61 11.52 24.87
C LEU A 110 20.82 11.33 26.38
N ARG A 111 22.04 11.59 26.85
CA ARG A 111 22.31 11.96 28.24
C ARG A 111 23.40 13.02 28.30
#